data_AF-A0A258KSR1-F1
#
_entry.id   AF-A0A258KSR1-F1
#
_cell.length_a   1.000
_cell.length_b   1.000
_cell.length_c   1.000
_cell.angle_alpha   90.00
_cell.angle_beta   90.00
_cell.angle_gamma   90.00
#
_symmetry.space_group_name_H-M   'P 1'
#
loop_
_entity.id
_entity.type
_entity.pdbx_description
1 polymer ?
#
loop_
_entity_poly.entity_id
_entity_poly.type
_entity_poly.pdbx_seq_one_letter_code
_entity_poly.pdbx_strand_id
1 'polypeptide(L)'
;MINRRDMMGGAVVGAALLTAGGAQARISGDGPLRTLLDKIAKGGPAVERLAVLKDFRPANLSPVAQLDFDAVLQSLETEAEIVRRFPFGTGASSPYVVTTRSGVWLKAVDAAKSADAAADAVKRLDTETARIAEDAAKGVILPAFVIDKVVAGLAQIAKAVEAAPDLAAALGRQHDALIALRSQAGKGIGVHRFKDGEAYYALLLKAAMGADITPAQAWDRADAAAKALTARAETLLTAQGLREGTVGARLAALSLDERWLYTDDDAGRDRLTADMNAWLARAVARLPMSFATVAPGSRAVSMRRMSPADEAARRQGYREAPSFDGSRPGVYYADLNTIRTRPSWTLPSVVHHESVAGHMVQMPLEEGSGAHPLRSRIAFPGFSEGWAIYAEQLADEEGAFAGDPLAQLGYIQWMLFRVGRLLADLGIHLKGWSVEKTTAFLNDLQGPPPVFSPVSQGIERIAIGPAASAGQGLAWLELVRLREAARKLSGSGFDIRAFHDAVLAQGTLPLSMLRARVLGASAA
;
A
#
# COMPACT_ATOMS: atom_id res chain seq x y z
N MET A 1 30.87 11.88 16.66
CA MET A 1 32.04 12.11 15.77
C MET A 1 33.01 10.96 15.99
N ILE A 2 33.68 10.53 14.93
CA ILE A 2 34.73 9.49 14.84
C ILE A 2 34.23 8.08 14.49
N ASN A 3 35.01 7.51 13.58
CA ASN A 3 34.73 6.56 12.51
C ASN A 3 35.67 5.36 12.65
N ARG A 4 35.33 4.30 11.92
CA ARG A 4 36.06 3.05 11.63
C ARG A 4 37.59 3.15 11.65
N ARG A 5 38.25 2.26 12.40
CA ARG A 5 39.25 1.29 11.93
C ARG A 5 39.85 0.49 13.10
N ASP A 6 40.22 -0.75 12.78
CA ASP A 6 41.09 -1.67 13.51
C ASP A 6 40.51 -2.41 14.73
N MET A 7 40.30 -3.72 14.58
CA MET A 7 41.02 -4.72 15.37
C MET A 7 40.84 -6.11 14.74
N MET A 8 41.93 -6.62 14.18
CA MET A 8 42.12 -8.01 13.82
C MET A 8 43.29 -8.55 14.65
N GLY A 9 43.18 -9.77 15.17
CA GLY A 9 44.34 -10.52 15.67
C GLY A 9 43.99 -11.61 16.68
N GLY A 10 44.06 -12.87 16.26
CA GLY A 10 44.05 -14.01 17.18
C GLY A 10 43.58 -15.32 16.54
N ALA A 11 44.37 -15.88 15.64
CA ALA A 11 44.16 -17.22 15.08
C ALA A 11 44.76 -18.30 16.00
N VAL A 12 44.03 -19.42 16.19
CA VAL A 12 44.62 -20.71 16.58
C VAL A 12 44.18 -21.75 15.56
N VAL A 13 45.19 -22.40 14.99
CA VAL A 13 45.14 -23.42 13.94
C VAL A 13 44.82 -24.78 14.54
N GLY A 14 43.84 -25.48 13.94
CA GLY A 14 43.63 -26.93 14.12
C GLY A 14 43.34 -27.56 12.76
N ALA A 15 44.30 -28.31 12.24
CA ALA A 15 44.24 -28.91 10.91
C ALA A 15 43.63 -30.33 10.96
N ALA A 16 42.70 -30.62 10.03
CA ALA A 16 42.46 -31.98 9.55
C ALA A 16 41.80 -31.97 8.15
N LEU A 17 42.63 -32.28 7.15
CA LEU A 17 42.37 -32.93 5.86
C LEU A 17 40.91 -33.05 5.36
N LEU A 18 40.60 -32.29 4.30
CA LEU A 18 39.65 -32.69 3.28
C LEU A 18 40.30 -32.54 1.90
N THR A 19 40.19 -33.63 1.15
CA THR A 19 40.75 -33.90 -0.17
C THR A 19 40.34 -32.87 -1.21
N ALA A 20 41.31 -32.43 -2.01
CA ALA A 20 41.11 -31.60 -3.18
C ALA A 20 40.20 -32.29 -4.22
N GLY A 21 38.94 -31.85 -4.29
CA GLY A 21 38.15 -31.85 -5.51
C GLY A 21 37.98 -30.39 -5.93
N GLY A 22 38.57 -30.01 -7.06
CA GLY A 22 38.53 -28.63 -7.55
C GLY A 22 37.10 -28.19 -7.86
N ALA A 23 36.46 -27.52 -6.92
CA ALA A 23 35.39 -26.59 -7.21
C ALA A 23 36.05 -25.21 -7.36
N GLN A 24 36.24 -24.74 -8.59
CA GLN A 24 36.33 -23.29 -8.82
C GLN A 24 35.14 -22.69 -8.05
N ALA A 25 35.41 -21.87 -7.03
CA ALA A 25 34.37 -21.07 -6.40
C ALA A 25 33.75 -20.21 -7.51
N ARG A 26 32.62 -20.66 -8.07
CA ARG A 26 31.93 -19.92 -9.10
C ARG A 26 31.57 -18.58 -8.50
N ILE A 27 32.01 -17.50 -9.12
CA ILE A 27 31.67 -16.15 -8.68
C ILE A 27 30.14 -16.06 -8.69
N SER A 28 29.55 -15.82 -7.52
CA SER A 28 28.10 -15.68 -7.37
C SER A 28 27.60 -14.49 -8.18
N GLY A 29 26.47 -14.67 -8.87
CA GLY A 29 25.81 -13.60 -9.61
C GLY A 29 25.04 -12.59 -8.72
N ASP A 30 24.92 -12.86 -7.42
CA ASP A 30 24.06 -12.10 -6.50
C ASP A 30 24.52 -10.64 -6.33
N GLY A 31 25.82 -10.41 -6.13
CA GLY A 31 26.40 -9.07 -5.97
C GLY A 31 26.21 -8.18 -7.21
N PRO A 32 26.56 -8.68 -8.42
CA PRO A 32 26.28 -8.01 -9.68
C PRO A 32 24.79 -7.70 -9.88
N LEU A 33 23.90 -8.66 -9.62
CA LEU A 33 22.45 -8.43 -9.71
C LEU A 33 21.99 -7.35 -8.73
N ARG A 34 22.40 -7.42 -7.46
CA ARG A 34 22.03 -6.41 -6.45
C ARG A 34 22.43 -5.01 -6.88
N THR A 35 23.66 -4.84 -7.39
CA THR A 35 24.14 -3.55 -7.90
C THR A 35 23.28 -3.05 -9.08
N LEU A 36 22.86 -3.96 -9.96
CA LEU A 36 21.97 -3.64 -11.07
C LEU A 36 20.59 -3.19 -10.59
N LEU A 37 20.01 -3.93 -9.63
CA LEU A 37 18.71 -3.60 -9.05
C LEU A 37 18.75 -2.29 -8.26
N ASP A 38 19.84 -1.97 -7.57
CA ASP A 38 20.07 -0.67 -6.93
C ASP A 38 20.07 0.47 -7.96
N LYS A 39 20.67 0.26 -9.14
CA LYS A 39 20.63 1.23 -10.24
C LYS A 39 19.21 1.39 -10.79
N ILE A 40 18.51 0.29 -11.04
CA ILE A 40 17.10 0.29 -11.51
C ILE A 40 16.19 0.97 -10.48
N ALA A 41 16.45 0.79 -9.18
CA ALA A 41 15.63 1.36 -8.10
C ALA A 41 15.66 2.89 -8.04
N LYS A 42 16.70 3.53 -8.60
CA LYS A 42 16.82 5.00 -8.72
C LYS A 42 15.83 5.61 -9.71
N GLY A 43 15.16 4.78 -10.54
CA GLY A 43 14.14 5.22 -11.50
C GLY A 43 14.66 5.33 -12.93
N GLY A 44 13.95 6.09 -13.75
CA GLY A 44 14.20 6.22 -15.19
C GLY A 44 13.14 5.50 -16.05
N PRO A 45 13.22 5.65 -17.38
CA PRO A 45 12.25 5.08 -18.31
C PRO A 45 12.12 3.56 -18.14
N ALA A 46 10.88 3.06 -18.10
CA ALA A 46 10.61 1.63 -17.88
C ALA A 46 11.29 0.74 -18.92
N VAL A 47 11.31 1.18 -20.19
CA VAL A 47 11.92 0.44 -21.31
C VAL A 47 13.45 0.31 -21.14
N GLU A 48 14.11 1.37 -20.67
CA GLU A 48 15.56 1.34 -20.41
C GLU A 48 15.90 0.46 -19.20
N ARG A 49 15.12 0.57 -18.12
CA ARG A 49 15.25 -0.31 -16.94
C ARG A 49 15.09 -1.78 -17.33
N LEU A 50 14.10 -2.08 -18.18
CA LEU A 50 13.86 -3.43 -18.67
C LEU A 50 14.99 -3.94 -19.56
N ALA A 51 15.48 -3.12 -20.50
CA ALA A 51 16.58 -3.50 -21.39
C ALA A 51 17.85 -3.85 -20.60
N VAL A 52 18.21 -2.97 -19.66
CA VAL A 52 19.38 -3.16 -18.78
C VAL A 52 19.24 -4.44 -17.93
N LEU A 53 18.04 -4.79 -17.47
CA LEU A 53 17.81 -6.05 -16.76
C LEU A 53 17.89 -7.27 -17.69
N LYS A 54 17.36 -7.19 -18.91
CA LYS A 54 17.42 -8.29 -19.91
C LYS A 54 18.83 -8.57 -20.42
N ASP A 55 19.71 -7.57 -20.39
CA ASP A 55 21.11 -7.74 -20.73
C ASP A 55 21.90 -8.47 -19.64
N PHE A 56 21.39 -8.49 -18.40
CA PHE A 56 21.97 -9.32 -17.34
C PHE A 56 21.82 -10.80 -17.68
N ARG A 57 22.92 -11.55 -17.64
CA ARG A 57 22.93 -13.00 -17.87
C ARG A 57 22.91 -13.70 -16.50
N PRO A 58 21.76 -14.19 -16.03
CA PRO A 58 21.68 -14.83 -14.71
C PRO A 58 22.45 -16.14 -14.72
N ALA A 59 23.54 -16.20 -13.96
CA ALA A 59 24.34 -17.40 -13.77
C ALA A 59 24.79 -17.50 -12.32
N ASN A 60 24.63 -18.68 -11.71
CA ASN A 60 24.98 -18.96 -10.32
C ASN A 60 24.34 -17.97 -9.32
N LEU A 61 23.05 -17.65 -9.52
CA LEU A 61 22.26 -16.89 -8.56
C LEU A 61 21.80 -17.80 -7.40
N SER A 62 21.79 -17.25 -6.18
CA SER A 62 21.08 -17.90 -5.07
C SER A 62 19.56 -17.92 -5.35
N PRO A 63 18.79 -18.80 -4.68
CA PRO A 63 17.34 -18.82 -4.83
C PRO A 63 16.65 -17.47 -4.60
N VAL A 64 17.11 -16.69 -3.60
CA VAL A 64 16.54 -15.36 -3.30
C VAL A 64 16.86 -14.36 -4.43
N ALA A 65 18.10 -14.37 -4.93
CA ALA A 65 18.52 -13.51 -6.03
C ALA A 65 17.82 -13.88 -7.35
N GLN A 66 17.54 -15.16 -7.58
CA GLN A 66 16.73 -15.60 -8.72
C GLN A 66 15.30 -15.04 -8.62
N LEU A 67 14.67 -15.12 -7.43
CA LEU A 67 13.35 -14.52 -7.21
C LEU A 67 13.37 -12.98 -7.38
N ASP A 68 14.44 -12.30 -6.98
CA ASP A 68 14.63 -10.87 -7.23
C ASP A 68 14.66 -10.56 -8.73
N PHE A 69 15.44 -11.32 -9.49
CA PHE A 69 15.54 -11.16 -10.93
C PHE A 69 14.17 -11.40 -11.60
N ASP A 70 13.53 -12.53 -11.34
CA ASP A 70 12.29 -12.95 -12.02
C ASP A 70 11.13 -12.00 -11.70
N ALA A 71 10.98 -11.61 -10.42
CA ALA A 71 9.91 -10.71 -10.01
C ALA A 71 10.08 -9.29 -10.58
N VAL A 72 11.30 -8.75 -10.54
CA VAL A 72 11.57 -7.42 -11.10
C VAL A 72 11.41 -7.45 -12.62
N LEU A 73 11.85 -8.52 -13.28
CA LEU A 73 11.67 -8.69 -14.73
C LEU A 73 10.18 -8.67 -15.10
N GLN A 74 9.36 -9.49 -14.45
CA GLN A 74 7.91 -9.54 -14.72
C GLN A 74 7.23 -8.17 -14.53
N SER A 75 7.58 -7.44 -13.47
CA SER A 75 7.03 -6.10 -13.22
C SER A 75 7.48 -5.08 -14.27
N LEU A 76 8.76 -5.08 -14.64
CA LEU A 76 9.28 -4.17 -15.66
C LEU A 76 8.72 -4.48 -17.05
N GLU A 77 8.44 -5.75 -17.38
CA GLU A 77 7.76 -6.12 -18.63
C GLU A 77 6.34 -5.55 -18.69
N THR A 78 5.59 -5.69 -17.59
CA THR A 78 4.24 -5.10 -17.49
C THR A 78 4.28 -3.58 -17.57
N GLU A 79 5.22 -2.94 -16.86
CA GLU A 79 5.39 -1.49 -16.90
C GLU A 79 5.80 -0.98 -18.29
N ALA A 80 6.71 -1.67 -18.97
CA ALA A 80 7.11 -1.35 -20.33
C ALA A 80 5.97 -1.53 -21.33
N GLU A 81 5.11 -2.54 -21.15
CA GLU A 81 3.89 -2.70 -21.95
C GLU A 81 2.94 -1.51 -21.78
N ILE A 82 2.71 -1.09 -20.53
CA ILE A 82 1.88 0.08 -20.21
C ILE A 82 2.44 1.32 -20.92
N VAL A 83 3.72 1.63 -20.73
CA VAL A 83 4.34 2.83 -21.32
C VAL A 83 4.32 2.79 -22.85
N ARG A 84 4.54 1.62 -23.46
CA ARG A 84 4.51 1.45 -24.92
C ARG A 84 3.12 1.67 -25.50
N ARG A 85 2.07 1.18 -24.83
CA ARG A 85 0.67 1.27 -25.30
C ARG A 85 0.03 2.61 -24.94
N PHE A 86 0.44 3.19 -23.81
CA PHE A 86 -0.13 4.39 -23.20
C PHE A 86 0.99 5.35 -22.80
N PRO A 87 1.59 6.07 -23.77
CA PRO A 87 2.79 6.90 -23.56
C PRO A 87 2.44 8.26 -22.92
N PHE A 88 1.83 8.23 -21.75
CA PHE A 88 1.46 9.39 -20.92
C PHE A 88 1.68 9.10 -19.44
N GLY A 89 1.71 10.14 -18.63
CA GLY A 89 1.83 10.02 -17.18
C GLY A 89 3.14 9.39 -16.73
N THR A 90 3.05 8.52 -15.73
CA THR A 90 4.20 7.95 -14.98
C THR A 90 4.19 6.41 -15.00
N GLY A 91 3.83 5.83 -16.15
CA GLY A 91 3.75 4.38 -16.34
C GLY A 91 2.61 3.77 -15.53
N ALA A 92 2.93 2.80 -14.67
CA ALA A 92 1.94 2.06 -13.89
C ALA A 92 1.41 2.81 -12.66
N SER A 93 1.96 3.98 -12.32
CA SER A 93 1.64 4.67 -11.07
C SER A 93 0.48 5.66 -11.21
N SER A 94 0.51 6.48 -12.25
CA SER A 94 -0.50 7.50 -12.49
C SER A 94 -0.53 7.90 -13.95
N PRO A 95 -1.71 8.17 -14.55
CA PRO A 95 -1.79 8.74 -15.89
C PRO A 95 -1.39 10.22 -15.93
N TYR A 96 -1.10 10.85 -14.80
CA TYR A 96 -0.73 12.27 -14.72
C TYR A 96 0.69 12.44 -14.16
N VAL A 97 1.49 13.28 -14.81
CA VAL A 97 2.85 13.60 -14.36
C VAL A 97 2.88 14.45 -13.09
N VAL A 98 1.86 15.31 -12.91
CA VAL A 98 1.70 16.17 -11.74
C VAL A 98 0.34 15.92 -11.10
N THR A 99 0.34 15.73 -9.78
CA THR A 99 -0.85 15.54 -8.96
C THR A 99 -0.64 16.23 -7.62
N THR A 100 -1.60 16.11 -6.70
CA THR A 100 -1.42 16.53 -5.30
C THR A 100 -0.39 15.69 -4.54
N ARG A 101 0.12 14.60 -5.14
CA ARG A 101 1.07 13.66 -4.52
C ARG A 101 2.29 13.34 -5.38
N SER A 102 2.40 13.95 -6.57
CA SER A 102 3.50 13.75 -7.50
C SER A 102 3.86 15.03 -8.23
N GLY A 103 5.09 15.09 -8.72
CA GLY A 103 5.68 16.24 -9.41
C GLY A 103 6.81 16.89 -8.61
N VAL A 104 7.69 17.58 -9.32
CA VAL A 104 8.86 18.26 -8.74
C VAL A 104 8.46 19.33 -7.74
N TRP A 105 7.31 19.97 -7.96
CA TRP A 105 6.81 21.08 -7.14
C TRP A 105 6.71 20.78 -5.64
N LEU A 106 6.41 19.52 -5.28
CA LEU A 106 6.33 19.07 -3.89
C LEU A 106 7.66 19.16 -3.13
N LYS A 107 8.79 19.23 -3.84
CA LYS A 107 10.14 19.34 -3.26
C LYS A 107 10.81 20.69 -3.58
N ALA A 108 10.09 21.65 -4.17
CA ALA A 108 10.68 22.91 -4.60
C ALA A 108 11.22 23.74 -3.43
N VAL A 109 10.56 23.74 -2.26
CA VAL A 109 11.07 24.41 -1.05
C VAL A 109 12.41 23.84 -0.59
N ASP A 110 12.57 22.52 -0.65
CA ASP A 110 13.84 21.89 -0.32
C ASP A 110 14.90 22.16 -1.38
N ALA A 111 14.52 22.14 -2.67
CA ALA A 111 15.41 22.46 -3.77
C ALA A 111 15.94 23.90 -3.70
N ALA A 112 15.11 24.84 -3.26
CA ALA A 112 15.48 26.26 -3.10
C ALA A 112 16.62 26.49 -2.09
N LYS A 113 16.96 25.50 -1.25
CA LYS A 113 18.07 25.58 -0.30
C LYS A 113 19.46 25.51 -0.97
N SER A 114 19.53 25.17 -2.27
CA SER A 114 20.78 25.08 -3.04
C SER A 114 20.57 25.60 -4.46
N ALA A 115 21.49 26.42 -4.96
CA ALA A 115 21.43 26.95 -6.32
C ALA A 115 21.43 25.84 -7.39
N ASP A 116 22.27 24.82 -7.23
CA ASP A 116 22.33 23.68 -8.16
C ASP A 116 21.04 22.85 -8.14
N ALA A 117 20.49 22.61 -6.94
CA ALA A 117 19.24 21.87 -6.79
C ALA A 117 18.03 22.66 -7.35
N ALA A 118 18.02 23.98 -7.17
CA ALA A 118 17.02 24.86 -7.76
C ALA A 118 17.10 24.84 -9.30
N ALA A 119 18.31 24.92 -9.86
CA ALA A 119 18.51 24.86 -11.31
C ALA A 119 18.09 23.50 -11.91
N ASP A 120 18.36 22.39 -11.22
CA ASP A 120 17.84 21.07 -11.62
C ASP A 120 16.31 21.02 -11.54
N ALA A 121 15.72 21.52 -10.45
CA ALA A 121 14.28 21.56 -10.27
C ALA A 121 13.58 22.38 -11.36
N VAL A 122 14.15 23.51 -11.79
CA VAL A 122 13.63 24.32 -12.92
C VAL A 122 13.55 23.50 -14.20
N LYS A 123 14.65 22.84 -14.60
CA LYS A 123 14.68 22.01 -15.82
C LYS A 123 13.64 20.90 -15.77
N ARG A 124 13.48 20.28 -14.62
CA ARG A 124 12.50 19.20 -14.42
C ARG A 124 11.06 19.70 -14.41
N LEU A 125 10.79 20.86 -13.81
CA LEU A 125 9.47 21.51 -13.86
C LEU A 125 9.08 21.87 -15.28
N ASP A 126 10.01 22.41 -16.08
CA ASP A 126 9.76 22.71 -17.49
C ASP A 126 9.50 21.43 -18.31
N THR A 127 10.23 20.35 -18.01
CA THR A 127 9.99 19.03 -18.62
C THR A 127 8.61 18.49 -18.25
N GLU A 128 8.22 18.54 -16.97
CA GLU A 128 6.88 18.14 -16.52
C GLU A 128 5.78 19.01 -17.16
N THR A 129 6.02 20.31 -17.31
CA THR A 129 5.08 21.26 -17.94
C THR A 129 4.86 20.93 -19.41
N ALA A 130 5.93 20.64 -20.17
CA ALA A 130 5.81 20.18 -21.55
C ALA A 130 5.05 18.84 -21.63
N ARG A 131 5.31 17.92 -20.71
CA ARG A 131 4.60 16.64 -20.64
C ARG A 131 3.11 16.79 -20.33
N ILE A 132 2.71 17.74 -19.48
CA ILE A 132 1.30 18.06 -19.24
C ILE A 132 0.61 18.42 -20.56
N ALA A 133 1.22 19.28 -21.38
CA ALA A 133 0.66 19.69 -22.66
C ALA A 133 0.60 18.52 -23.67
N GLU A 134 1.65 17.71 -23.77
CA GLU A 134 1.68 16.53 -24.64
C GLU A 134 0.63 15.48 -24.25
N ASP A 135 0.42 15.25 -22.96
CA ASP A 135 -0.56 14.29 -22.47
C ASP A 135 -1.99 14.82 -22.64
N ALA A 136 -2.21 16.12 -22.44
CA ALA A 136 -3.48 16.78 -22.73
C ALA A 136 -3.87 16.67 -24.22
N ALA A 137 -2.90 16.78 -25.14
CA ALA A 137 -3.15 16.57 -26.57
C ALA A 137 -3.62 15.14 -26.92
N LYS A 138 -3.39 14.16 -26.02
CA LYS A 138 -3.90 12.78 -26.12
C LYS A 138 -5.24 12.58 -25.40
N GLY A 139 -5.84 13.65 -24.87
CA GLY A 139 -7.06 13.60 -24.05
C GLY A 139 -6.81 13.20 -22.59
N VAL A 140 -5.56 13.17 -22.13
CA VAL A 140 -5.20 12.83 -20.75
C VAL A 140 -5.04 14.11 -19.94
N ILE A 141 -6.15 14.58 -19.39
CA ILE A 141 -6.22 15.80 -18.59
C ILE A 141 -6.60 15.42 -17.16
N LEU A 142 -5.91 16.01 -16.18
CA LEU A 142 -6.18 15.83 -14.76
C LEU A 142 -7.63 16.27 -14.41
N PRO A 143 -8.35 15.60 -13.48
CA PRO A 143 -9.71 16.03 -13.11
C PRO A 143 -9.73 17.48 -12.61
N ALA A 144 -10.77 18.24 -12.95
CA ALA A 144 -10.84 19.68 -12.67
C ALA A 144 -10.63 20.02 -11.18
N PHE A 145 -11.25 19.27 -10.27
CA PHE A 145 -11.10 19.50 -8.83
C PHE A 145 -9.68 19.18 -8.30
N VAL A 146 -8.92 18.34 -9.01
CA VAL A 146 -7.51 18.07 -8.68
C VAL A 146 -6.63 19.16 -9.27
N ILE A 147 -6.92 19.65 -10.48
CA ILE A 147 -6.28 20.85 -11.04
C ILE A 147 -6.37 21.99 -10.03
N ASP A 148 -7.57 22.28 -9.52
CA ASP A 148 -7.81 23.35 -8.53
C ASP A 148 -6.93 23.23 -7.28
N LYS A 149 -6.67 22.01 -6.80
CA LYS A 149 -5.80 21.78 -5.65
C LYS A 149 -4.32 21.93 -6.00
N VAL A 150 -3.90 21.39 -7.14
CA VAL A 150 -2.50 21.45 -7.59
C VAL A 150 -2.10 22.89 -7.88
N VAL A 151 -2.93 23.67 -8.57
CA VAL A 151 -2.64 25.09 -8.88
C VAL A 151 -2.59 25.94 -7.61
N ALA A 152 -3.48 25.71 -6.64
CA ALA A 152 -3.39 26.37 -5.34
C ALA A 152 -2.09 26.03 -4.61
N GLY A 153 -1.66 24.77 -4.63
CA GLY A 153 -0.39 24.33 -4.07
C GLY A 153 0.82 24.96 -4.77
N LEU A 154 0.83 24.97 -6.11
CA LEU A 154 1.87 25.61 -6.92
C LEU A 154 2.02 27.09 -6.59
N ALA A 155 0.90 27.82 -6.49
CA ALA A 155 0.90 29.24 -6.14
C ALA A 155 1.45 29.49 -4.73
N GLN A 156 1.07 28.67 -3.74
CA GLN A 156 1.61 28.76 -2.39
C GLN A 156 3.13 28.49 -2.36
N ILE A 157 3.58 27.45 -3.05
CA ILE A 157 4.99 27.08 -3.08
C ILE A 157 5.82 28.11 -3.85
N ALA A 158 5.32 28.65 -4.97
CA ALA A 158 5.98 29.71 -5.73
C ALA A 158 6.23 30.95 -4.87
N LYS A 159 5.25 31.34 -4.04
CA LYS A 159 5.42 32.40 -3.05
C LYS A 159 6.47 32.06 -1.99
N ALA A 160 6.48 30.82 -1.50
CA ALA A 160 7.44 30.37 -0.48
C ALA A 160 8.90 30.33 -0.99
N VAL A 161 9.11 30.27 -2.31
CA VAL A 161 10.44 30.25 -2.94
C VAL A 161 10.75 31.52 -3.74
N GLU A 162 10.11 32.65 -3.42
CA GLU A 162 10.28 33.92 -4.16
C GLU A 162 11.74 34.42 -4.22
N ALA A 163 12.57 34.04 -3.24
CA ALA A 163 14.01 34.31 -3.23
C ALA A 163 14.81 33.52 -4.29
N ALA A 164 14.20 32.52 -4.93
CA ALA A 164 14.73 31.76 -6.07
C ALA A 164 13.86 32.06 -7.32
N PRO A 165 14.07 33.21 -7.99
CA PRO A 165 13.12 33.73 -8.98
C PRO A 165 12.89 32.80 -10.18
N ASP A 166 13.92 32.12 -10.68
CA ASP A 166 13.78 31.18 -11.79
C ASP A 166 12.92 29.96 -11.42
N LEU A 167 13.04 29.49 -10.17
CA LEU A 167 12.24 28.39 -9.65
C LEU A 167 10.79 28.81 -9.45
N ALA A 168 10.56 30.00 -8.87
CA ALA A 168 9.22 30.57 -8.75
C ALA A 168 8.56 30.76 -10.13
N ALA A 169 9.31 31.23 -11.13
CA ALA A 169 8.82 31.38 -12.50
C ALA A 169 8.48 30.03 -13.16
N ALA A 170 9.28 28.98 -12.93
CA ALA A 170 8.99 27.63 -13.44
C ALA A 170 7.71 27.04 -12.83
N LEU A 171 7.49 27.24 -11.52
CA LEU A 171 6.24 26.86 -10.86
C LEU A 171 5.04 27.63 -11.44
N GLY A 172 5.21 28.93 -11.73
CA GLY A 172 4.20 29.75 -12.41
C GLY A 172 3.82 29.23 -13.80
N ARG A 173 4.80 28.82 -14.62
CA ARG A 173 4.54 28.19 -15.92
C ARG A 173 3.73 26.90 -15.80
N GLN A 174 4.09 26.03 -14.84
CA GLN A 174 3.35 24.79 -14.59
C GLN A 174 1.91 25.07 -14.11
N HIS A 175 1.75 26.07 -13.24
CA HIS A 175 0.45 26.56 -12.79
C HIS A 175 -0.43 27.00 -13.98
N ASP A 176 0.09 27.86 -14.84
CA ASP A 176 -0.66 28.43 -15.96
C ASP A 176 -1.05 27.35 -16.98
N ALA A 177 -0.15 26.40 -17.24
CA ALA A 177 -0.43 25.24 -18.10
C ALA A 177 -1.60 24.40 -17.57
N LEU A 178 -1.68 24.15 -16.26
CA LEU A 178 -2.78 23.40 -15.66
C LEU A 178 -4.09 24.19 -15.67
N ILE A 179 -4.05 25.49 -15.36
CA ILE A 179 -5.24 26.37 -15.42
C ILE A 179 -5.83 26.41 -16.82
N ALA A 180 -5.00 26.50 -17.87
CA ALA A 180 -5.45 26.52 -19.27
C ALA A 180 -6.21 25.24 -19.68
N LEU A 181 -5.95 24.11 -19.00
CA LEU A 181 -6.61 22.82 -19.24
C LEU A 181 -7.86 22.62 -18.38
N ARG A 182 -8.11 23.46 -17.38
CA ARG A 182 -9.17 23.26 -16.38
C ARG A 182 -10.56 23.12 -17.00
N SER A 183 -10.91 23.95 -17.97
CA SER A 183 -12.21 23.90 -18.65
C SER A 183 -12.39 22.65 -19.53
N GLN A 184 -11.27 22.07 -20.00
CA GLN A 184 -11.24 20.89 -20.86
C GLN A 184 -11.33 19.57 -20.07
N ALA A 185 -11.03 19.58 -18.77
CA ALA A 185 -11.03 18.39 -17.91
C ALA A 185 -12.42 17.71 -17.80
N GLY A 186 -13.51 18.45 -18.00
CA GLY A 186 -14.88 17.94 -17.90
C GLY A 186 -15.26 17.51 -16.48
N LYS A 187 -16.35 16.71 -16.38
CA LYS A 187 -16.89 16.21 -15.10
C LYS A 187 -16.41 14.79 -14.73
N GLY A 188 -15.89 14.04 -15.69
CA GLY A 188 -15.43 12.67 -15.47
C GLY A 188 -14.10 12.62 -14.73
N ILE A 189 -13.99 11.73 -13.74
CA ILE A 189 -12.78 11.66 -12.88
C ILE A 189 -11.98 10.36 -13.07
N GLY A 190 -12.56 9.34 -13.73
CA GLY A 190 -11.91 8.06 -14.02
C GLY A 190 -11.34 7.94 -15.43
N VAL A 191 -10.59 6.85 -15.68
CA VAL A 191 -9.85 6.64 -16.93
C VAL A 191 -10.73 6.15 -18.08
N HIS A 192 -12.00 5.78 -17.82
CA HIS A 192 -13.00 5.53 -18.86
C HIS A 192 -13.13 6.66 -19.88
N ARG A 193 -12.73 7.89 -19.53
CA ARG A 193 -12.73 9.05 -20.43
C ARG A 193 -11.56 9.06 -21.42
N PHE A 194 -10.53 8.25 -21.20
CA PHE A 194 -9.38 8.16 -22.09
C PHE A 194 -9.68 7.21 -23.26
N LYS A 195 -8.98 7.44 -24.37
CA LYS A 195 -8.94 6.46 -25.46
C LYS A 195 -8.38 5.13 -24.92
N ASP A 196 -9.11 4.04 -25.17
CA ASP A 196 -8.77 2.69 -24.70
C ASP A 196 -8.60 2.57 -23.18
N GLY A 197 -9.34 3.39 -22.41
CA GLY A 197 -9.22 3.50 -20.95
C GLY A 197 -9.45 2.20 -20.16
N GLU A 198 -10.34 1.32 -20.63
CA GLU A 198 -10.55 0.00 -20.02
C GLU A 198 -9.32 -0.90 -20.18
N ALA A 199 -8.70 -0.90 -21.37
CA ALA A 199 -7.48 -1.66 -21.63
C ALA A 199 -6.29 -1.12 -20.83
N TYR A 200 -6.20 0.20 -20.68
CA TYR A 200 -5.23 0.84 -19.77
C TYR A 200 -5.46 0.38 -18.33
N TYR A 201 -6.69 0.45 -17.84
CA TYR A 201 -7.03 0.05 -16.47
C TYR A 201 -6.76 -1.44 -16.19
N ALA A 202 -7.04 -2.33 -17.16
CA ALA A 202 -6.73 -3.76 -17.04
C ALA A 202 -5.23 -4.02 -16.86
N LEU A 203 -4.37 -3.29 -17.57
CA LEU A 203 -2.92 -3.39 -17.38
C LEU A 203 -2.46 -2.82 -16.03
N LEU A 204 -3.09 -1.75 -15.55
CA LEU A 204 -2.81 -1.23 -14.21
C LEU A 204 -3.22 -2.22 -13.12
N LEU A 205 -4.35 -2.91 -13.26
CA LEU A 205 -4.73 -4.01 -12.37
C LEU A 205 -3.69 -5.14 -12.40
N LYS A 206 -3.23 -5.54 -13.60
CA LYS A 206 -2.16 -6.53 -13.74
C LYS A 206 -0.88 -6.10 -13.01
N ALA A 207 -0.45 -4.85 -13.18
CA ALA A 207 0.72 -4.30 -12.50
C ALA A 207 0.53 -4.24 -10.98
N ALA A 208 -0.66 -3.85 -10.51
CA ALA A 208 -0.99 -3.78 -9.09
C ALA A 208 -1.02 -5.15 -8.40
N MET A 209 -1.32 -6.22 -9.16
CA MET A 209 -1.47 -7.58 -8.66
C MET A 209 -0.26 -8.49 -8.92
N GLY A 210 0.56 -8.20 -9.94
CA GLY A 210 1.57 -9.14 -10.42
C GLY A 210 0.98 -10.43 -11.03
N ALA A 211 -0.28 -10.37 -11.49
CA ALA A 211 -0.98 -11.46 -12.16
C ALA A 211 -2.15 -10.94 -12.99
N ASP A 212 -2.58 -11.72 -13.99
CA ASP A 212 -3.72 -11.35 -14.80
C ASP A 212 -5.03 -11.43 -14.00
N ILE A 213 -5.83 -10.37 -14.10
CA ILE A 213 -7.21 -10.29 -13.63
C ILE A 213 -8.00 -9.36 -14.54
N THR A 214 -9.17 -9.79 -14.98
CA THR A 214 -10.06 -8.93 -15.78
C THR A 214 -10.83 -7.96 -14.88
N PRO A 215 -11.19 -6.76 -15.39
CA PRO A 215 -12.08 -5.84 -14.67
C PRO A 215 -13.39 -6.47 -14.18
N ALA A 216 -13.98 -7.37 -14.97
CA ALA A 216 -15.20 -8.10 -14.60
C ALA A 216 -14.95 -9.03 -13.41
N GLN A 217 -13.90 -9.85 -13.44
CA GLN A 217 -13.53 -10.71 -12.30
C GLN A 217 -13.24 -9.90 -11.04
N ALA A 218 -12.58 -8.75 -11.18
CA ALA A 218 -12.33 -7.84 -10.06
C ALA A 218 -13.64 -7.32 -9.45
N TRP A 219 -14.60 -6.89 -10.29
CA TRP A 219 -15.90 -6.43 -9.86
C TRP A 219 -16.69 -7.51 -9.13
N ASP A 220 -16.82 -8.70 -9.73
CA ASP A 220 -17.63 -9.79 -9.18
C ASP A 220 -17.16 -10.23 -7.79
N ARG A 221 -15.83 -10.29 -7.60
CA ARG A 221 -15.23 -10.64 -6.31
C ARG A 221 -15.49 -9.58 -5.25
N ALA A 222 -15.34 -8.31 -5.62
CA ALA A 222 -15.56 -7.20 -4.71
C ALA A 222 -17.04 -7.07 -4.33
N ASP A 223 -17.93 -7.22 -5.29
CA ASP A 223 -19.39 -7.20 -5.08
C ASP A 223 -19.84 -8.35 -4.16
N ALA A 224 -19.31 -9.57 -4.37
CA ALA A 224 -19.58 -10.70 -3.49
C ALA A 224 -19.12 -10.45 -2.05
N ALA A 225 -17.91 -9.91 -1.87
CA ALA A 225 -17.38 -9.57 -0.55
C ALA A 225 -18.22 -8.47 0.13
N ALA A 226 -18.58 -7.42 -0.60
CA ALA A 226 -19.42 -6.33 -0.09
C ALA A 226 -20.81 -6.84 0.36
N LYS A 227 -21.45 -7.70 -0.44
CA LYS A 227 -22.74 -8.32 -0.09
C LYS A 227 -22.66 -9.17 1.18
N ALA A 228 -21.62 -10.00 1.30
CA ALA A 228 -21.42 -10.85 2.47
C ALA A 228 -21.20 -10.02 3.75
N LEU A 229 -20.35 -9.00 3.68
CA LEU A 229 -20.09 -8.08 4.81
C LEU A 229 -21.33 -7.27 5.18
N THR A 230 -22.07 -6.77 4.18
CA THR A 230 -23.32 -6.02 4.40
C THR A 230 -24.34 -6.90 5.12
N ALA A 231 -24.54 -8.15 4.68
CA ALA A 231 -25.49 -9.08 5.33
C ALA A 231 -25.12 -9.39 6.79
N ARG A 232 -23.82 -9.50 7.09
CA ARG A 232 -23.33 -9.65 8.48
C ARG A 232 -23.59 -8.39 9.31
N ALA A 233 -23.32 -7.20 8.76
CA ALA A 233 -23.59 -5.93 9.42
C ALA A 233 -25.10 -5.76 9.71
N GLU A 234 -25.96 -6.06 8.74
CA GLU A 234 -27.42 -6.03 8.89
C GLU A 234 -27.90 -6.85 10.10
N THR A 235 -27.40 -8.07 10.22
CA THR A 235 -27.75 -8.98 11.32
C THR A 235 -27.33 -8.40 12.67
N LEU A 236 -26.09 -7.94 12.78
CA LEU A 236 -25.54 -7.42 14.03
C LEU A 236 -26.20 -6.08 14.43
N LEU A 237 -26.37 -5.15 13.50
CA LEU A 237 -27.03 -3.86 13.75
C LEU A 237 -28.48 -4.07 14.21
N THR A 238 -29.21 -4.98 13.57
CA THR A 238 -30.58 -5.33 13.98
C THR A 238 -30.63 -5.89 15.40
N ALA A 239 -29.67 -6.73 15.76
CA ALA A 239 -29.55 -7.26 17.12
C ALA A 239 -29.20 -6.16 18.15
N GLN A 240 -28.51 -5.09 17.74
CA GLN A 240 -28.27 -3.89 18.55
C GLN A 240 -29.44 -2.90 18.55
N GLY A 241 -30.56 -3.22 17.90
CA GLY A 241 -31.76 -2.37 17.84
C GLY A 241 -31.72 -1.29 16.75
N LEU A 242 -30.67 -1.24 15.93
CA LEU A 242 -30.52 -0.31 14.80
C LEU A 242 -31.13 -0.93 13.54
N ARG A 243 -32.40 -0.61 13.25
CA ARG A 243 -33.20 -1.27 12.21
C ARG A 243 -33.54 -0.42 10.98
N GLU A 244 -33.39 0.89 11.07
CA GLU A 244 -33.83 1.81 10.01
C GLU A 244 -32.64 2.34 9.18
N GLY A 245 -32.83 2.45 7.87
CA GLY A 245 -31.84 2.99 6.94
C GLY A 245 -30.79 1.99 6.46
N THR A 246 -29.84 2.50 5.66
CA THR A 246 -28.72 1.71 5.14
C THR A 246 -27.81 1.23 6.26
N VAL A 247 -26.97 0.21 6.00
CA VAL A 247 -25.92 -0.22 6.93
C VAL A 247 -25.05 0.97 7.32
N GLY A 248 -24.63 1.76 6.34
CA GLY A 248 -23.79 2.93 6.59
C GLY A 248 -24.47 4.01 7.43
N ALA A 249 -25.76 4.29 7.23
CA ALA A 249 -26.50 5.23 8.07
C ALA A 249 -26.56 4.78 9.55
N ARG A 250 -26.76 3.49 9.78
CA ARG A 250 -26.80 2.92 11.13
C ARG A 250 -25.43 2.87 11.81
N LEU A 251 -24.38 2.54 11.06
CA LEU A 251 -23.00 2.65 11.54
C LEU A 251 -22.64 4.10 11.88
N ALA A 252 -23.05 5.06 11.05
CA ALA A 252 -22.87 6.49 11.31
C ALA A 252 -23.52 6.92 12.63
N ALA A 253 -24.77 6.49 12.86
CA ALA A 253 -25.47 6.76 14.10
C ALA A 253 -24.76 6.15 15.32
N LEU A 254 -24.32 4.88 15.20
CA LEU A 254 -23.56 4.20 16.25
C LEU A 254 -22.21 4.89 16.54
N SER A 255 -21.57 5.46 15.52
CA SER A 255 -20.32 6.21 15.67
C SER A 255 -20.46 7.55 16.40
N LEU A 256 -21.68 8.04 16.62
CA LEU A 256 -21.96 9.29 17.35
C LEU A 256 -22.42 9.05 18.81
N ASP A 257 -22.56 7.80 19.21
CA ASP A 257 -23.00 7.45 20.57
C ASP A 257 -21.90 7.71 21.59
N GLU A 258 -22.14 8.69 22.47
CA GLU A 258 -21.22 9.17 23.52
C GLU A 258 -20.65 8.07 24.40
N ARG A 259 -21.38 6.95 24.58
CA ARG A 259 -20.91 5.80 25.38
C ARG A 259 -19.62 5.20 24.85
N TRP A 260 -19.37 5.33 23.55
CA TRP A 260 -18.25 4.71 22.86
C TRP A 260 -17.14 5.70 22.48
N LEU A 261 -17.31 6.98 22.79
CA LEU A 261 -16.35 8.00 22.39
C LEU A 261 -15.25 8.18 23.45
N TYR A 262 -14.08 8.57 22.98
CA TYR A 262 -13.02 9.11 23.84
C TYR A 262 -13.22 10.63 24.01
N THR A 263 -12.77 11.17 25.13
CA THR A 263 -12.63 12.63 25.32
C THR A 263 -11.46 13.14 24.48
N ASP A 264 -11.54 14.37 23.94
CA ASP A 264 -10.44 14.98 23.18
C ASP A 264 -9.42 15.67 24.12
N ASP A 265 -8.94 14.93 25.11
CA ASP A 265 -7.94 15.34 26.09
C ASP A 265 -6.91 14.23 26.34
N ASP A 266 -5.93 14.48 27.21
CA ASP A 266 -4.90 13.49 27.51
C ASP A 266 -5.45 12.21 28.13
N ALA A 267 -6.50 12.30 28.96
CA ALA A 267 -7.15 11.12 29.53
C ALA A 267 -7.77 10.23 28.44
N GLY A 268 -8.42 10.83 27.43
CA GLY A 268 -8.95 10.10 26.29
C GLY A 268 -7.86 9.46 25.43
N ARG A 269 -6.74 10.16 25.20
CA ARG A 269 -5.57 9.64 24.47
C ARG A 269 -4.94 8.46 25.19
N ASP A 270 -4.79 8.55 26.50
CA ASP A 270 -4.24 7.50 27.33
C ASP A 270 -5.16 6.28 27.36
N ARG A 271 -6.48 6.49 27.51
CA ARG A 271 -7.47 5.42 27.45
C ARG A 271 -7.47 4.70 26.09
N LEU A 272 -7.47 5.44 24.98
CA LEU A 272 -7.41 4.85 23.63
C LEU A 272 -6.16 3.98 23.48
N THR A 273 -4.99 4.50 23.89
CA THR A 273 -3.72 3.76 23.83
C THR A 273 -3.75 2.50 24.69
N ALA A 274 -4.35 2.57 25.89
CA ALA A 274 -4.52 1.42 26.76
C ALA A 274 -5.46 0.36 26.16
N ASP A 275 -6.59 0.77 25.60
CA ASP A 275 -7.55 -0.12 24.93
C ASP A 275 -6.89 -0.85 23.75
N MET A 276 -6.12 -0.14 22.92
CA MET A 276 -5.37 -0.76 21.81
C MET A 276 -4.33 -1.77 22.32
N ASN A 277 -3.62 -1.47 23.41
CA ASN A 277 -2.66 -2.41 24.01
C ASN A 277 -3.35 -3.65 24.61
N ALA A 278 -4.55 -3.50 25.18
CA ALA A 278 -5.32 -4.65 25.68
C ALA A 278 -5.74 -5.60 24.55
N TRP A 279 -6.16 -5.05 23.40
CA TRP A 279 -6.42 -5.84 22.20
C TRP A 279 -5.14 -6.46 21.61
N LEU A 280 -4.04 -5.73 21.61
CA LEU A 280 -2.74 -6.21 21.15
C LEU A 280 -2.27 -7.43 21.95
N ALA A 281 -2.41 -7.41 23.28
CA ALA A 281 -2.04 -8.55 24.13
C ALA A 281 -2.81 -9.83 23.74
N ARG A 282 -4.11 -9.70 23.45
CA ARG A 282 -4.95 -10.81 22.96
C ARG A 282 -4.51 -11.28 21.57
N ALA A 283 -4.15 -10.35 20.69
CA ALA A 283 -3.69 -10.65 19.34
C ALA A 283 -2.33 -11.40 19.35
N VAL A 284 -1.37 -10.96 20.17
CA VAL A 284 -0.08 -11.65 20.35
C VAL A 284 -0.27 -13.08 20.86
N ALA A 285 -1.18 -13.29 21.81
CA ALA A 285 -1.46 -14.62 22.35
C ALA A 285 -2.04 -15.60 21.31
N ARG A 286 -2.68 -15.10 20.24
CA ARG A 286 -3.28 -15.90 19.17
C ARG A 286 -2.30 -16.25 18.05
N LEU A 287 -1.17 -15.57 17.93
CA LEU A 287 -0.18 -15.80 16.87
C LEU A 287 0.17 -17.29 16.63
N PRO A 288 0.37 -18.14 17.65
CA PRO A 288 0.68 -19.55 17.44
C PRO A 288 -0.42 -20.37 16.73
N MET A 289 -1.66 -19.88 16.68
CA MET A 289 -2.77 -20.53 15.98
C MET A 289 -2.55 -20.57 14.45
N SER A 290 -1.95 -19.50 13.92
CA SER A 290 -1.82 -19.29 12.48
C SER A 290 -0.39 -19.10 11.98
N PHE A 291 0.61 -18.97 12.86
CA PHE A 291 1.98 -18.72 12.44
C PHE A 291 2.95 -19.69 13.10
N ALA A 292 3.70 -20.42 12.27
CA ALA A 292 4.84 -21.21 12.73
C ALA A 292 6.06 -20.30 12.90
N THR A 293 6.32 -19.43 11.91
CA THR A 293 7.39 -18.45 11.96
C THR A 293 6.86 -17.07 12.30
N VAL A 294 7.38 -16.46 13.37
CA VAL A 294 7.12 -15.07 13.74
C VAL A 294 8.42 -14.49 14.25
N ALA A 295 8.86 -13.35 13.72
CA ALA A 295 10.08 -12.69 14.17
C ALA A 295 10.01 -12.38 15.69
N PRO A 296 11.12 -12.51 16.44
CA PRO A 296 11.14 -12.16 17.86
C PRO A 296 10.65 -10.74 18.13
N GLY A 297 11.01 -9.77 17.28
CA GLY A 297 10.55 -8.38 17.40
C GLY A 297 9.03 -8.20 17.29
N SER A 298 8.33 -9.08 16.55
CA SER A 298 6.86 -9.08 16.42
C SER A 298 6.13 -9.51 17.70
N ARG A 299 6.82 -10.15 18.66
CA ARG A 299 6.25 -10.49 19.97
C ARG A 299 6.37 -9.35 20.98
N ALA A 300 7.22 -8.37 20.71
CA ALA A 300 7.47 -7.22 21.56
C ALA A 300 6.91 -5.94 20.94
N VAL A 301 5.71 -6.02 20.34
CA VAL A 301 5.04 -4.86 19.75
C VAL A 301 4.32 -4.06 20.85
N SER A 302 4.24 -2.74 20.70
CA SER A 302 3.45 -1.87 21.59
C SER A 302 2.71 -0.78 20.83
N MET A 303 1.60 -0.32 21.42
CA MET A 303 0.86 0.87 20.96
C MET A 303 1.29 2.04 21.84
N ARG A 304 1.71 3.16 21.23
CA ARG A 304 2.24 4.32 21.95
C ARG A 304 1.62 5.63 21.47
N ARG A 305 1.64 6.63 22.36
CA ARG A 305 1.45 8.03 21.99
C ARG A 305 2.64 8.53 21.19
N MET A 306 2.37 9.47 20.29
CA MET A 306 3.41 10.21 19.59
C MET A 306 4.19 11.10 20.57
N SER A 307 5.35 11.60 20.12
CA SER A 307 6.04 12.63 20.90
C SER A 307 5.16 13.89 21.00
N PRO A 308 5.29 14.71 22.06
CA PRO A 308 4.55 15.98 22.15
C PRO A 308 4.76 16.90 20.94
N ALA A 309 5.95 16.84 20.32
CA ALA A 309 6.25 17.60 19.10
C ALA A 309 5.44 17.09 17.90
N ASP A 310 5.31 15.77 17.75
CA ASP A 310 4.51 15.16 16.68
C ASP A 310 3.00 15.38 16.90
N GLU A 311 2.51 15.32 18.15
CA GLU A 311 1.12 15.67 18.48
C GLU A 311 0.85 17.15 18.18
N ALA A 312 1.75 18.06 18.57
CA ALA A 312 1.64 19.49 18.27
C ALA A 312 1.70 19.78 16.75
N ALA A 313 2.51 19.03 16.01
CA ALA A 313 2.59 19.08 14.55
C ALA A 313 1.40 18.42 13.85
N ARG A 314 0.46 17.85 14.61
CA ARG A 314 -0.70 17.11 14.12
C ARG A 314 -0.33 15.99 13.14
N ARG A 315 0.73 15.26 13.45
CA ARG A 315 1.25 14.18 12.60
C ARG A 315 0.24 13.04 12.50
N GLN A 316 0.15 12.42 11.33
CA GLN A 316 -0.64 11.19 11.13
C GLN A 316 0.07 9.98 11.76
N GLY A 317 -0.69 8.93 12.03
CA GLY A 317 -0.21 7.68 12.63
C GLY A 317 0.92 7.07 11.83
N TYR A 318 1.89 6.47 12.52
CA TYR A 318 3.05 5.86 11.87
C TYR A 318 3.55 4.63 12.62
N ARG A 319 4.36 3.83 11.92
CA ARG A 319 4.91 2.57 12.39
C ARG A 319 6.42 2.64 12.46
N GLU A 320 6.97 2.06 13.52
CA GLU A 320 8.36 1.62 13.57
C GLU A 320 8.35 0.09 13.49
N ALA A 321 8.82 -0.44 12.35
CA ALA A 321 8.79 -1.87 12.12
C ALA A 321 9.78 -2.60 13.04
N PRO A 322 9.38 -3.73 13.66
CA PRO A 322 10.30 -4.58 14.40
C PRO A 322 11.40 -5.09 13.47
N SER A 323 12.57 -5.38 14.03
CA SER A 323 13.60 -6.09 13.27
C SER A 323 13.32 -7.59 13.22
N PHE A 324 13.76 -8.24 12.15
CA PHE A 324 13.70 -9.70 12.04
C PHE A 324 14.41 -10.43 13.17
N ASP A 325 15.58 -9.93 13.60
CA ASP A 325 16.43 -10.55 14.63
C ASP A 325 16.01 -10.26 16.08
N GLY A 326 15.02 -9.36 16.27
CA GLY A 326 14.55 -8.94 17.60
C GLY A 326 15.36 -7.84 18.28
N SER A 327 16.41 -7.31 17.64
CA SER A 327 17.18 -6.16 18.18
C SER A 327 16.35 -4.87 18.31
N ARG A 328 15.26 -4.74 17.54
CA ARG A 328 14.33 -3.60 17.61
C ARG A 328 12.89 -4.09 17.77
N PRO A 329 12.16 -3.64 18.82
CA PRO A 329 10.73 -3.92 18.96
C PRO A 329 9.90 -3.12 17.96
N GLY A 330 8.67 -3.58 17.70
CA GLY A 330 7.71 -2.86 16.87
C GLY A 330 6.92 -1.83 17.66
N VAL A 331 6.64 -0.67 17.08
CA VAL A 331 5.79 0.35 17.69
C VAL A 331 4.81 0.90 16.69
N TYR A 332 3.53 0.94 17.06
CA TYR A 332 2.54 1.74 16.34
C TYR A 332 2.18 2.99 17.14
N TYR A 333 2.37 4.14 16.50
CA TYR A 333 1.99 5.43 17.01
C TYR A 333 0.64 5.80 16.41
N ALA A 334 -0.42 5.71 17.22
CA ALA A 334 -1.77 6.02 16.77
C ALA A 334 -1.89 7.52 16.47
N ASP A 335 -2.64 7.88 15.42
CA ASP A 335 -3.02 9.28 15.18
C ASP A 335 -4.01 9.74 16.27
N LEU A 336 -3.63 10.71 17.09
CA LEU A 336 -4.43 11.17 18.22
C LEU A 336 -4.98 12.60 18.08
N ASN A 337 -5.06 13.10 16.84
CA ASN A 337 -5.43 14.49 16.57
C ASN A 337 -6.92 14.81 16.74
N THR A 338 -7.79 13.80 16.57
CA THR A 338 -9.25 13.95 16.61
C THR A 338 -9.85 12.62 17.09
N ILE A 339 -9.47 12.21 18.29
CA ILE A 339 -9.74 10.86 18.82
C ILE A 339 -11.21 10.64 19.16
N ARG A 340 -11.94 11.69 19.50
CA ARG A 340 -13.39 11.60 19.75
C ARG A 340 -14.17 11.09 18.55
N THR A 341 -13.63 11.24 17.34
CA THR A 341 -14.24 10.71 16.11
C THR A 341 -13.90 9.24 15.84
N ARG A 342 -13.27 8.56 16.81
CA ARG A 342 -12.90 7.14 16.74
C ARG A 342 -13.59 6.38 17.87
N PRO A 343 -14.80 5.87 17.63
CA PRO A 343 -15.48 5.06 18.63
C PRO A 343 -14.62 3.85 19.03
N SER A 344 -14.59 3.52 20.31
CA SER A 344 -13.76 2.45 20.88
C SER A 344 -13.96 1.10 20.20
N TRP A 345 -15.18 0.83 19.73
CA TRP A 345 -15.54 -0.41 19.04
C TRP A 345 -14.87 -0.60 17.68
N THR A 346 -14.30 0.46 17.07
CA THR A 346 -13.60 0.40 15.78
C THR A 346 -12.11 0.02 15.91
N LEU A 347 -11.53 0.20 17.09
CA LEU A 347 -10.09 -0.01 17.33
C LEU A 347 -9.60 -1.46 17.19
N PRO A 348 -10.37 -2.51 17.55
CA PRO A 348 -9.86 -3.88 17.53
C PRO A 348 -9.34 -4.31 16.15
N SER A 349 -10.04 -3.95 15.07
CA SER A 349 -9.59 -4.26 13.70
C SER A 349 -8.30 -3.53 13.35
N VAL A 350 -8.17 -2.26 13.75
CA VAL A 350 -6.96 -1.45 13.52
C VAL A 350 -5.76 -2.08 14.21
N VAL A 351 -5.94 -2.62 15.42
CA VAL A 351 -4.87 -3.36 16.12
C VAL A 351 -4.39 -4.51 15.25
N HIS A 352 -5.29 -5.36 14.74
CA HIS A 352 -4.88 -6.49 13.90
C HIS A 352 -4.22 -6.07 12.58
N HIS A 353 -4.70 -4.99 11.96
CA HIS A 353 -4.15 -4.45 10.73
C HIS A 353 -2.73 -3.87 10.91
N GLU A 354 -2.59 -2.96 11.88
CA GLU A 354 -1.40 -2.14 12.08
C GLU A 354 -0.30 -2.87 12.85
N SER A 355 -0.69 -3.87 13.65
CA SER A 355 0.22 -4.64 14.48
C SER A 355 0.27 -6.11 14.09
N VAL A 356 -0.18 -7.01 14.95
CA VAL A 356 -0.16 -8.45 14.74
C VAL A 356 -1.59 -8.99 14.51
N ALA A 357 -1.84 -9.85 13.53
CA ALA A 357 -0.87 -10.47 12.61
C ALA A 357 -0.61 -9.70 11.30
N GLY A 358 -1.03 -8.43 11.21
CA GLY A 358 -0.86 -7.60 10.01
C GLY A 358 0.59 -7.15 9.78
N HIS A 359 0.80 -5.84 9.67
CA HIS A 359 2.09 -5.27 9.25
C HIS A 359 3.28 -5.69 10.13
N MET A 360 3.10 -5.80 11.45
CA MET A 360 4.21 -6.11 12.36
C MET A 360 4.62 -7.59 12.34
N VAL A 361 3.88 -8.47 11.66
CA VAL A 361 4.35 -9.82 11.30
C VAL A 361 4.98 -9.82 9.91
N GLN A 362 4.34 -9.15 8.93
CA GLN A 362 4.80 -9.17 7.54
C GLN A 362 6.15 -8.48 7.33
N MET A 363 6.31 -7.25 7.81
CA MET A 363 7.50 -6.42 7.55
C MET A 363 8.82 -7.04 8.03
N PRO A 364 8.95 -7.56 9.28
CA PRO A 364 10.20 -8.18 9.70
C PRO A 364 10.50 -9.49 8.95
N LEU A 365 9.49 -10.27 8.57
CA LEU A 365 9.72 -11.48 7.77
C LEU A 365 10.21 -11.13 6.35
N GLU A 366 9.71 -10.04 5.77
CA GLU A 366 10.22 -9.50 4.52
C GLU A 366 11.68 -9.00 4.66
N GLU A 367 12.02 -8.28 5.74
CA GLU A 367 13.41 -7.90 6.05
C GLU A 367 14.32 -9.13 6.16
N GLY A 368 13.89 -10.15 6.89
CA GLY A 368 14.63 -11.41 7.09
C GLY A 368 14.77 -12.29 5.85
N SER A 369 13.92 -12.10 4.84
CA SER A 369 13.96 -12.88 3.60
C SER A 369 15.18 -12.58 2.72
N GLY A 370 15.86 -11.45 2.95
CA GLY A 370 16.96 -10.97 2.12
C GLY A 370 16.54 -10.43 0.75
N ALA A 371 15.24 -10.29 0.50
CA ALA A 371 14.68 -9.71 -0.73
C ALA A 371 15.33 -8.36 -1.06
N HIS A 372 15.55 -8.10 -2.35
CA HIS A 372 15.90 -6.76 -2.78
C HIS A 372 14.72 -5.80 -2.53
N PRO A 373 14.91 -4.61 -1.92
CA PRO A 373 13.81 -3.67 -1.65
C PRO A 373 13.01 -3.26 -2.89
N LEU A 374 13.64 -3.28 -4.07
CA LEU A 374 12.96 -3.06 -5.35
C LEU A 374 11.87 -4.10 -5.60
N ARG A 375 12.12 -5.39 -5.31
CA ARG A 375 11.13 -6.47 -5.48
C ARG A 375 9.89 -6.14 -4.65
N SER A 376 10.06 -5.88 -3.36
CA SER A 376 8.95 -5.53 -2.46
C SER A 376 8.14 -4.33 -2.92
N ARG A 377 8.78 -3.36 -3.60
CA ARG A 377 8.12 -2.14 -4.08
C ARG A 377 7.28 -2.35 -5.35
N ILE A 378 7.71 -3.21 -6.28
CA ILE A 378 7.11 -3.25 -7.64
C ILE A 378 6.51 -4.61 -8.02
N ALA A 379 6.83 -5.69 -7.31
CA ALA A 379 6.39 -7.04 -7.65
C ALA A 379 4.89 -7.24 -7.44
N PHE A 380 4.38 -6.73 -6.32
CA PHE A 380 2.98 -6.80 -5.96
C PHE A 380 2.65 -5.62 -5.03
N PRO A 381 2.48 -4.39 -5.58
CA PRO A 381 2.34 -3.17 -4.77
C PRO A 381 1.19 -3.20 -3.74
N GLY A 382 0.13 -3.98 -4.02
CA GLY A 382 -0.98 -4.17 -3.10
C GLY A 382 -0.74 -5.19 -1.97
N PHE A 383 0.37 -5.94 -1.97
CA PHE A 383 0.57 -7.09 -1.07
C PHE A 383 0.57 -6.73 0.41
N SER A 384 1.35 -5.73 0.84
CA SER A 384 1.48 -5.40 2.28
C SER A 384 0.13 -4.98 2.88
N GLU A 385 -0.63 -4.16 2.16
CA GLU A 385 -1.98 -3.76 2.56
C GLU A 385 -2.95 -4.96 2.48
N GLY A 386 -2.93 -5.72 1.38
CA GLY A 386 -3.76 -6.91 1.21
C GLY A 386 -3.52 -7.97 2.30
N TRP A 387 -2.27 -8.13 2.75
CA TRP A 387 -1.89 -8.97 3.87
C TRP A 387 -2.51 -8.48 5.17
N ALA A 388 -2.39 -7.18 5.47
CA ALA A 388 -2.95 -6.62 6.70
C ALA A 388 -4.48 -6.73 6.74
N ILE A 389 -5.15 -6.59 5.59
CA ILE A 389 -6.60 -6.82 5.45
C ILE A 389 -6.95 -8.30 5.62
N TYR A 390 -6.16 -9.20 5.03
CA TYR A 390 -6.28 -10.63 5.23
C TYR A 390 -6.12 -11.01 6.71
N ALA A 391 -5.19 -10.38 7.43
CA ALA A 391 -4.98 -10.60 8.86
C ALA A 391 -6.16 -10.14 9.73
N GLU A 392 -6.86 -9.07 9.35
CA GLU A 392 -8.13 -8.67 10.00
C GLU A 392 -9.20 -9.75 9.84
N GLN A 393 -9.37 -10.28 8.62
CA GLN A 393 -10.32 -11.38 8.39
C GLN A 393 -9.90 -12.64 9.14
N LEU A 394 -8.61 -12.99 9.14
CA LEU A 394 -8.10 -14.13 9.88
C LEU A 394 -8.41 -14.01 11.38
N ALA A 395 -8.23 -12.82 11.96
CA ALA A 395 -8.56 -12.59 13.37
C ALA A 395 -10.06 -12.84 13.65
N ASP A 396 -10.96 -12.39 12.79
CA ASP A 396 -12.39 -12.68 12.90
C ASP A 396 -12.68 -14.19 12.82
N GLU A 397 -12.07 -14.89 11.87
CA GLU A 397 -12.21 -16.34 11.69
C GLU A 397 -11.66 -17.15 12.89
N GLU A 398 -10.64 -16.65 13.58
CA GLU A 398 -10.09 -17.21 14.82
C GLU A 398 -10.88 -16.83 16.07
N GLY A 399 -11.99 -16.09 15.92
CA GLY A 399 -12.86 -15.68 17.01
C GLY A 399 -12.29 -14.53 17.84
N ALA A 400 -11.43 -13.67 17.26
CA ALA A 400 -10.84 -12.55 17.97
C ALA A 400 -11.90 -11.60 18.56
N PHE A 401 -12.99 -11.41 17.82
CA PHE A 401 -14.11 -10.54 18.17
C PHE A 401 -15.34 -11.32 18.69
N ALA A 402 -15.25 -12.65 18.84
CA ALA A 402 -16.39 -13.47 19.22
C ALA A 402 -16.92 -13.08 20.62
N GLY A 403 -18.24 -12.96 20.74
CA GLY A 403 -18.89 -12.54 21.98
C GLY A 403 -18.92 -11.03 22.23
N ASP A 404 -18.33 -10.22 21.34
CA ASP A 404 -18.39 -8.75 21.37
C ASP A 404 -18.99 -8.22 20.05
N PRO A 405 -20.32 -8.03 19.99
CA PRO A 405 -21.00 -7.56 18.78
C PRO A 405 -20.51 -6.21 18.27
N LEU A 406 -20.04 -5.33 19.16
CA LEU A 406 -19.53 -4.01 18.78
C LEU A 406 -18.15 -4.13 18.15
N ALA A 407 -17.25 -4.94 18.70
CA ALA A 407 -15.96 -5.23 18.07
C ALA A 407 -16.15 -5.90 16.69
N GLN A 408 -17.13 -6.81 16.55
CA GLN A 408 -17.48 -7.41 15.27
C GLN A 408 -18.00 -6.37 14.26
N LEU A 409 -18.85 -5.44 14.69
CA LEU A 409 -19.29 -4.32 13.85
C LEU A 409 -18.14 -3.39 13.45
N GLY A 410 -17.18 -3.15 14.35
CA GLY A 410 -15.96 -2.39 14.07
C GLY A 410 -15.10 -3.03 12.98
N TYR A 411 -14.84 -4.33 13.13
CA TYR A 411 -14.18 -5.12 12.10
C TYR A 411 -14.94 -5.05 10.77
N ILE A 412 -16.25 -5.31 10.76
CA ILE A 412 -17.04 -5.30 9.52
C ILE A 412 -17.05 -3.90 8.88
N GLN A 413 -17.13 -2.82 9.66
CA GLN A 413 -17.04 -1.46 9.13
C GLN A 413 -15.70 -1.22 8.41
N TRP A 414 -14.59 -1.68 8.99
CA TRP A 414 -13.27 -1.58 8.34
C TRP A 414 -13.19 -2.42 7.06
N MET A 415 -13.78 -3.61 7.05
CA MET A 415 -13.83 -4.44 5.85
C MET A 415 -14.73 -3.82 4.76
N LEU A 416 -15.86 -3.22 5.15
CA LEU A 416 -16.72 -2.44 4.25
C LEU A 416 -15.99 -1.21 3.68
N PHE A 417 -15.19 -0.51 4.50
CA PHE A 417 -14.30 0.56 4.05
C PHE A 417 -13.32 0.10 2.96
N ARG A 418 -12.69 -1.06 3.16
CA ARG A 418 -11.69 -1.61 2.24
C ARG A 418 -12.32 -2.06 0.91
N VAL A 419 -13.40 -2.83 0.96
CA VAL A 419 -14.11 -3.28 -0.25
C VAL A 419 -14.84 -2.12 -0.93
N GLY A 420 -15.31 -1.14 -0.18
CA GLY A 420 -15.90 0.10 -0.69
C GLY A 420 -14.90 0.89 -1.53
N ARG A 421 -13.65 1.03 -1.06
CA ARG A 421 -12.56 1.65 -1.84
C ARG A 421 -12.21 0.88 -3.11
N LEU A 422 -12.23 -0.46 -3.06
CA LEU A 422 -12.05 -1.32 -4.23
C LEU A 422 -13.17 -1.04 -5.26
N LEU A 423 -14.44 -1.10 -4.84
CA LEU A 423 -15.60 -0.87 -5.71
C LEU A 423 -15.65 0.58 -6.23
N ALA A 424 -15.25 1.56 -5.43
CA ALA A 424 -15.14 2.95 -5.84
C ALA A 424 -14.07 3.14 -6.93
N ASP A 425 -12.91 2.47 -6.80
CA ASP A 425 -11.85 2.48 -7.82
C ASP A 425 -12.37 1.92 -9.15
N LEU A 426 -12.96 0.72 -9.14
CA LEU A 426 -13.58 0.14 -10.33
C LEU A 426 -14.72 1.02 -10.88
N GLY A 427 -15.58 1.54 -10.01
CA GLY A 427 -16.75 2.35 -10.36
C GLY A 427 -16.37 3.67 -11.01
N ILE A 428 -15.36 4.36 -10.48
CA ILE A 428 -14.82 5.59 -11.06
C ILE A 428 -14.18 5.29 -12.42
N HIS A 429 -13.27 4.31 -12.46
CA HIS A 429 -12.40 4.13 -13.61
C HIS A 429 -13.04 3.40 -14.78
N LEU A 430 -14.05 2.57 -14.54
CA LEU A 430 -14.71 1.76 -15.58
C LEU A 430 -16.17 2.16 -15.81
N LYS A 431 -16.88 2.59 -14.76
CA LYS A 431 -18.32 2.89 -14.81
C LYS A 431 -18.65 4.38 -14.75
N GLY A 432 -17.64 5.24 -14.77
CA GLY A 432 -17.77 6.69 -14.77
C GLY A 432 -18.51 7.26 -13.57
N TRP A 433 -18.36 6.67 -12.39
CA TRP A 433 -18.94 7.25 -11.18
C TRP A 433 -18.38 8.65 -10.92
N SER A 434 -19.28 9.60 -10.64
CA SER A 434 -18.92 10.95 -10.23
C SER A 434 -18.46 10.97 -8.76
N VAL A 435 -17.94 12.12 -8.31
CA VAL A 435 -17.60 12.34 -6.90
C VAL A 435 -18.83 12.14 -6.01
N GLU A 436 -19.98 12.68 -6.43
CA GLU A 436 -21.23 12.63 -5.68
C GLU A 436 -21.76 11.19 -5.58
N LYS A 437 -21.79 10.46 -6.70
CA LYS A 437 -22.21 9.05 -6.72
C LYS A 437 -21.30 8.19 -5.86
N THR A 438 -19.99 8.38 -5.96
CA THR A 438 -19.02 7.61 -5.18
C THR A 438 -19.16 7.91 -3.69
N THR A 439 -19.37 9.18 -3.34
CA THR A 439 -19.58 9.61 -1.96
C THR A 439 -20.84 9.00 -1.38
N ALA A 440 -21.96 9.06 -2.10
CA ALA A 440 -23.23 8.46 -1.67
C ALA A 440 -23.09 6.95 -1.49
N PHE A 441 -22.49 6.25 -2.47
CA PHE A 441 -22.23 4.81 -2.38
C PHE A 441 -21.41 4.43 -1.14
N LEU A 442 -20.30 5.13 -0.89
CA LEU A 442 -19.44 4.83 0.26
C LEU A 442 -20.18 5.10 1.58
N ASN A 443 -20.91 6.22 1.66
CA ASN A 443 -21.70 6.56 2.85
C ASN A 443 -22.80 5.53 3.12
N ASP A 444 -23.49 5.04 2.09
CA ASP A 444 -24.53 4.01 2.24
C ASP A 444 -23.95 2.65 2.63
N LEU A 445 -22.77 2.32 2.12
CA LEU A 445 -22.11 1.04 2.37
C LEU A 445 -21.56 0.95 3.80
N GLN A 446 -20.88 1.99 4.29
CA GLN A 446 -20.03 1.89 5.49
C GLN A 446 -20.19 3.02 6.51
N GLY A 447 -20.95 4.07 6.17
CA GLY A 447 -21.04 5.30 6.96
C GLY A 447 -19.79 6.17 6.81
N PRO A 448 -19.67 7.26 7.60
CA PRO A 448 -18.48 8.09 7.56
C PRO A 448 -17.28 7.23 7.97
N PRO A 449 -16.20 7.20 7.17
CA PRO A 449 -14.97 6.54 7.59
C PRO A 449 -14.42 7.25 8.83
N PRO A 450 -13.67 6.54 9.69
CA PRO A 450 -12.93 7.19 10.77
C PRO A 450 -12.09 8.34 10.20
N VAL A 451 -12.14 9.52 10.85
CA VAL A 451 -11.85 10.84 10.24
C VAL A 451 -10.46 10.98 9.60
N PHE A 452 -9.51 10.11 9.91
CA PHE A 452 -8.19 10.12 9.25
C PHE A 452 -8.21 9.73 7.77
N SER A 453 -9.35 9.25 7.24
CA SER A 453 -9.51 8.99 5.81
C SER A 453 -10.83 9.58 5.26
N PRO A 454 -10.94 10.91 5.11
CA PRO A 454 -12.16 11.53 4.57
C PRO A 454 -12.49 10.97 3.17
N VAL A 455 -13.78 10.72 2.91
CA VAL A 455 -14.24 10.17 1.62
C VAL A 455 -13.74 10.99 0.43
N SER A 456 -13.76 12.32 0.54
CA SER A 456 -13.28 13.22 -0.51
C SER A 456 -11.79 13.05 -0.82
N GLN A 457 -10.96 12.83 0.21
CA GLN A 457 -9.54 12.52 0.02
C GLN A 457 -9.34 11.13 -0.58
N GLY A 458 -10.18 10.15 -0.19
CA GLY A 458 -10.19 8.81 -0.79
C GLY A 458 -10.49 8.84 -2.29
N ILE A 459 -11.55 9.58 -2.68
CA ILE A 459 -11.94 9.76 -4.09
C ILE A 459 -10.85 10.45 -4.89
N GLU A 460 -10.21 11.48 -4.33
CA GLU A 460 -9.07 12.13 -4.98
C GLU A 460 -7.94 11.15 -5.24
N ARG A 461 -7.55 10.37 -4.23
CA ARG A 461 -6.47 9.36 -4.34
C ARG A 461 -6.78 8.31 -5.39
N ILE A 462 -8.03 7.86 -5.46
CA ILE A 462 -8.50 6.94 -6.51
C ILE A 462 -8.37 7.61 -7.88
N ALA A 463 -8.91 8.82 -8.05
CA ALA A 463 -8.92 9.51 -9.35
C ALA A 463 -7.51 9.75 -9.93
N ILE A 464 -6.50 10.00 -9.08
CA ILE A 464 -5.10 10.20 -9.48
C ILE A 464 -4.26 8.91 -9.54
N GLY A 465 -4.74 7.82 -8.94
CA GLY A 465 -4.04 6.54 -8.80
C GLY A 465 -4.93 5.35 -9.16
N PRO A 466 -5.35 5.22 -10.43
CA PRO A 466 -6.18 4.11 -10.90
C PRO A 466 -5.60 2.74 -10.52
N ALA A 467 -6.47 1.82 -10.14
CA ALA A 467 -6.16 0.44 -9.73
C ALA A 467 -5.37 0.32 -8.41
N ALA A 468 -4.91 1.42 -7.79
CA ALA A 468 -4.16 1.35 -6.55
C ALA A 468 -5.02 0.87 -5.37
N SER A 469 -6.24 1.42 -5.21
CA SER A 469 -7.14 0.96 -4.15
C SER A 469 -7.75 -0.40 -4.49
N ALA A 470 -8.02 -0.64 -5.77
CA ALA A 470 -8.48 -1.95 -6.23
C ALA A 470 -7.44 -3.05 -5.94
N GLY A 471 -6.17 -2.81 -6.23
CA GLY A 471 -5.07 -3.77 -6.01
C GLY A 471 -4.90 -4.16 -4.54
N GLN A 472 -5.04 -3.23 -3.60
CA GLN A 472 -4.99 -3.51 -2.16
C GLN A 472 -6.11 -4.48 -1.73
N GLY A 473 -7.36 -4.17 -2.11
CA GLY A 473 -8.50 -5.02 -1.75
C GLY A 473 -8.51 -6.36 -2.49
N LEU A 474 -8.09 -6.39 -3.75
CA LEU A 474 -7.98 -7.63 -4.52
C LEU A 474 -6.87 -8.53 -4.01
N ALA A 475 -5.75 -7.98 -3.52
CA ALA A 475 -4.68 -8.76 -2.90
C ALA A 475 -5.21 -9.56 -1.70
N TRP A 476 -6.01 -8.92 -0.84
CA TRP A 476 -6.70 -9.62 0.25
C TRP A 476 -7.59 -10.76 -0.24
N LEU A 477 -8.49 -10.47 -1.18
CA LEU A 477 -9.42 -11.48 -1.71
C LEU A 477 -8.68 -12.65 -2.36
N GLU A 478 -7.54 -12.38 -3.00
CA GLU A 478 -6.68 -13.41 -3.59
C GLU A 478 -5.93 -14.24 -2.56
N LEU A 479 -5.48 -13.66 -1.44
CA LEU A 479 -4.89 -14.43 -0.35
C LEU A 479 -5.92 -15.40 0.26
N VAL A 480 -7.16 -14.95 0.48
CA VAL A 480 -8.26 -15.82 0.92
C VAL A 480 -8.49 -16.94 -0.11
N ARG A 481 -8.63 -16.60 -1.40
CA ARG A 481 -8.87 -17.60 -2.45
C ARG A 481 -7.73 -18.60 -2.58
N LEU A 482 -6.48 -18.13 -2.45
CA LEU A 482 -5.29 -18.96 -2.50
C LEU A 482 -5.23 -19.92 -1.30
N ARG A 483 -5.60 -19.45 -0.11
CA ARG A 483 -5.73 -20.28 1.09
C ARG A 483 -6.77 -21.38 0.90
N GLU A 484 -7.94 -21.05 0.40
CA GLU A 484 -9.00 -22.04 0.18
C GLU A 484 -8.65 -23.04 -0.93
N ALA A 485 -7.93 -22.60 -1.98
CA ALA A 485 -7.39 -23.50 -2.99
C ALA A 485 -6.36 -24.47 -2.40
N ALA A 486 -5.42 -23.97 -1.58
CA ALA A 486 -4.44 -24.79 -0.89
C ALA A 486 -5.11 -25.79 0.07
N ARG A 487 -6.11 -25.33 0.83
CA ARG A 487 -6.92 -26.20 1.72
C ARG A 487 -7.62 -27.30 0.95
N LYS A 488 -8.22 -26.99 -0.20
CA LYS A 488 -8.89 -27.99 -1.03
C LYS A 488 -7.92 -29.03 -1.60
N LEU A 489 -6.74 -28.61 -2.04
CA LEU A 489 -5.71 -29.51 -2.56
C LEU A 489 -5.13 -30.43 -1.48
N SER A 490 -4.85 -29.87 -0.29
CA SER A 490 -4.23 -30.62 0.82
C SER A 490 -5.22 -31.43 1.67
N GLY A 491 -6.53 -31.16 1.55
CA GLY A 491 -7.57 -31.86 2.31
C GLY A 491 -7.34 -31.77 3.83
N SER A 492 -7.38 -32.91 4.51
CA SER A 492 -7.11 -33.00 5.96
C SER A 492 -5.66 -32.68 6.34
N GLY A 493 -4.73 -32.62 5.37
CA GLY A 493 -3.33 -32.27 5.60
C GLY A 493 -3.04 -30.76 5.54
N PHE A 494 -4.06 -29.92 5.36
CA PHE A 494 -3.86 -28.47 5.33
C PHE A 494 -3.45 -27.92 6.71
N ASP A 495 -2.28 -27.28 6.78
CA ASP A 495 -1.83 -26.48 7.93
C ASP A 495 -1.77 -25.00 7.53
N ILE A 496 -2.56 -24.17 8.21
CA ILE A 496 -2.60 -22.71 7.98
C ILE A 496 -1.26 -22.03 8.29
N ARG A 497 -0.48 -22.58 9.22
CA ARG A 497 0.85 -22.07 9.58
C ARG A 497 1.84 -22.30 8.45
N ALA A 498 1.80 -23.48 7.84
CA ALA A 498 2.61 -23.79 6.67
C ALA A 498 2.22 -22.93 5.46
N PHE A 499 0.91 -22.66 5.29
CA PHE A 499 0.43 -21.72 4.28
C PHE A 499 0.98 -20.30 4.49
N HIS A 500 0.92 -19.75 5.71
CA HIS A 500 1.46 -18.41 5.98
C HIS A 500 2.98 -18.34 5.84
N ASP A 501 3.72 -19.36 6.26
CA ASP A 501 5.17 -19.45 6.03
C ASP A 501 5.47 -19.46 4.52
N ALA A 502 4.70 -20.19 3.71
CA ALA A 502 4.86 -20.19 2.26
C ALA A 502 4.61 -18.80 1.64
N VAL A 503 3.65 -18.04 2.18
CA VAL A 503 3.29 -16.69 1.71
C VAL A 503 4.33 -15.63 2.11
N LEU A 504 4.88 -15.69 3.33
CA LEU A 504 5.70 -14.61 3.89
C LEU A 504 7.21 -14.84 3.84
N ALA A 505 7.69 -16.09 3.85
CA ALA A 505 9.10 -16.39 4.10
C ALA A 505 10.07 -15.88 3.01
N GLN A 506 9.58 -15.56 1.82
CA GLN A 506 10.38 -15.00 0.73
C GLN A 506 10.12 -13.50 0.54
N GLY A 507 9.43 -12.84 1.46
CA GLY A 507 8.94 -11.49 1.24
C GLY A 507 7.96 -11.42 0.06
N THR A 508 7.70 -10.22 -0.42
CA THR A 508 6.71 -10.00 -1.48
C THR A 508 7.13 -10.65 -2.80
N LEU A 509 6.22 -11.43 -3.38
CA LEU A 509 6.32 -12.00 -4.72
C LEU A 509 5.13 -11.53 -5.58
N PRO A 510 5.28 -11.45 -6.92
CA PRO A 510 4.14 -11.30 -7.81
C PRO A 510 3.11 -12.40 -7.55
N LEU A 511 1.81 -12.09 -7.63
CA LEU A 511 0.77 -13.06 -7.28
C LEU A 511 0.87 -14.36 -8.10
N SER A 512 1.31 -14.32 -9.36
CA SER A 512 1.52 -15.53 -10.17
C SER A 512 2.60 -16.45 -9.57
N MET A 513 3.72 -15.89 -9.12
CA MET A 513 4.81 -16.63 -8.48
C MET A 513 4.40 -17.14 -7.09
N LEU A 514 3.63 -16.34 -6.35
CA LEU A 514 3.07 -16.75 -5.05
C LEU A 514 2.11 -17.93 -5.21
N ARG A 515 1.23 -17.92 -6.22
CA ARG A 515 0.34 -19.05 -6.54
C ARG A 515 1.14 -20.31 -6.85
N ALA A 516 2.17 -20.21 -7.70
CA ALA A 516 3.06 -21.32 -8.03
C ALA A 516 3.75 -21.92 -6.80
N ARG A 517 4.15 -21.05 -5.87
CA ARG A 517 4.78 -21.47 -4.61
C ARG A 517 3.82 -22.21 -3.68
N VAL A 518 2.58 -21.74 -3.57
CA VAL A 518 1.59 -22.30 -2.61
C VAL A 518 0.90 -23.55 -3.17
N LEU A 519 0.56 -23.57 -4.45
CA LEU A 519 -0.21 -24.66 -5.07
C LEU A 519 0.68 -25.68 -5.79
N GLY A 520 1.94 -25.34 -6.05
CA GLY A 520 2.84 -26.11 -6.91
C GLY A 520 2.73 -25.70 -8.39
N ALA A 521 3.82 -25.82 -9.14
CA ALA A 521 3.92 -25.32 -10.53
C ALA A 521 2.92 -25.95 -11.53
N SER A 522 2.42 -27.16 -11.26
CA SER A 522 1.43 -27.85 -12.10
C SER A 522 -0.02 -27.46 -11.81
N ALA A 523 -0.27 -26.68 -10.75
CA ALA A 523 -1.61 -26.32 -10.28
C ALA A 523 -1.87 -24.79 -10.21
N ALA A 524 -0.90 -23.98 -10.69
CA ALA A 524 -0.86 -22.53 -10.49
C ALA A 524 -1.29 -21.69 -11.69
#